data_AF-A0A6P2GIY9-F1
#
_entry.id   AF-A0A6P2GIY9-F1
#
_cell.length_a   1.000
_cell.length_b   1.000
_cell.length_c   1.000
_cell.angle_alpha   90.00
_cell.angle_beta   90.00
_cell.angle_gamma   90.00
#
_symmetry.space_group_name_H-M   'P 1'
#
loop_
_entity.id
_entity.type
_entity.pdbx_description
1 polymer ?
#
loop_
_entity_poly.entity_id
_entity_poly.type
_entity_poly.pdbx_seq_one_letter_code
_entity_poly.pdbx_strand_id
1 'polypeptide(L)'
;MNSSSDSISAGAGGFVPPNPGGTHPAAASGAAGPTAQQPRPGRWAASGTNPLVAAANPLLNLVPQIRSTVHHPNPAWLREHLVVEIRQFEARAQEAGVPSEAIIGARYCLCTALDEAAALTPWGGSVWSSHSLLVSFHNETWGGEKFFHLLERLSQQPRQHLDLLELLYFCLALGFEGRYRVLDNGHAELDALRRKLAHTIRSVRGEFDPALSPHWRDVVTRDVSRRFVVPLWVCVALALLIGFGVFVGLRIALAGHSDQLFASIDALHVPKLQPAQAPPRPAPAPRIAKFLAPEIAAGLVSVRDDADRSVIVLRGDGLFKSGSTSVIDRYAPVLARVADALNQVPGNVRVTGYTDDTPVHTARFASNWDLSRERAEAVRSMLAARLDHPERLAAEGRGTLDPVAPNDTPANRALNRRVEITLLPAPGSAAVGATPGAH
;
A
#
# COMPACT_ATOMS: atom_id res chain seq x y z
N MET A 1 -77.98 -15.54 39.29
CA MET A 1 -78.04 -14.34 40.15
C MET A 1 -76.61 -14.09 40.62
N ASN A 2 -75.89 -13.15 40.00
CA ASN A 2 -75.62 -11.78 40.51
C ASN A 2 -75.04 -11.82 41.94
N SER A 3 -73.92 -11.22 42.32
CA SER A 3 -73.14 -10.09 41.81
C SER A 3 -71.76 -10.12 42.51
N SER A 4 -70.65 -9.86 41.82
CA SER A 4 -69.91 -8.58 41.78
C SER A 4 -69.38 -8.08 43.13
N SER A 5 -68.05 -7.95 43.23
CA SER A 5 -67.40 -6.69 43.61
C SER A 5 -65.88 -6.79 43.45
N ASP A 6 -65.39 -6.04 42.46
CA ASP A 6 -64.01 -5.70 42.19
C ASP A 6 -63.35 -4.93 43.34
N SER A 7 -62.03 -5.07 43.44
CA SER A 7 -61.17 -3.95 43.84
C SER A 7 -59.76 -4.12 43.25
N ILE A 8 -59.46 -3.30 42.24
CA ILE A 8 -58.11 -3.04 41.73
C ILE A 8 -57.45 -1.97 42.62
N SER A 9 -56.19 -2.17 43.01
CA SER A 9 -55.27 -1.06 43.32
C SER A 9 -53.86 -1.38 42.81
N ALA A 10 -53.26 -0.37 42.21
CA ALA A 10 -52.08 -0.40 41.36
C ALA A 10 -50.75 -0.35 42.12
N GLY A 11 -49.71 -0.88 41.46
CA GLY A 11 -48.45 -0.15 41.23
C GLY A 11 -47.28 -0.41 42.18
N ALA A 12 -46.26 -1.13 41.67
CA ALA A 12 -44.85 -0.77 41.84
C ALA A 12 -44.01 -1.52 40.79
N GLY A 13 -43.36 -0.77 39.90
CA GLY A 13 -42.49 -1.32 38.86
C GLY A 13 -41.15 -1.77 39.42
N GLY A 14 -40.60 -2.82 38.82
CA GLY A 14 -39.23 -3.28 39.03
C GLY A 14 -38.78 -4.06 37.80
N PHE A 15 -37.90 -3.44 37.01
CA PHE A 15 -37.23 -4.08 35.88
C PHE A 15 -36.24 -5.12 36.41
N VAL A 16 -36.43 -6.39 36.03
CA VAL A 16 -35.53 -7.52 36.36
C VAL A 16 -34.88 -7.99 35.06
N PRO A 17 -33.54 -7.96 34.92
CA PRO A 17 -32.87 -8.51 33.74
C PRO A 17 -32.94 -10.05 33.75
N PRO A 18 -33.14 -10.71 32.59
CA PRO A 18 -33.16 -12.17 32.54
C PRO A 18 -31.76 -12.76 32.72
N ASN A 19 -31.64 -13.67 33.69
CA ASN A 19 -30.48 -14.51 33.95
C ASN A 19 -30.46 -15.71 33.00
N PRO A 20 -29.43 -15.93 32.16
CA PRO A 20 -29.35 -17.07 31.27
C PRO A 20 -28.72 -18.25 32.02
N GLY A 21 -29.54 -19.03 32.71
CA GLY A 21 -29.04 -20.15 33.50
C GLY A 21 -30.15 -20.93 34.20
N GLY A 22 -31.09 -21.46 33.43
CA GLY A 22 -32.13 -22.35 33.96
C GLY A 22 -31.58 -23.77 34.13
N THR A 23 -31.16 -24.13 35.33
CA THR A 23 -31.10 -25.52 35.78
C THR A 23 -32.51 -25.96 36.16
N HIS A 24 -33.09 -26.89 35.39
CA HIS A 24 -34.34 -27.55 35.77
C HIS A 24 -34.11 -28.54 36.93
N PRO A 25 -35.07 -28.71 37.85
CA PRO A 25 -34.96 -29.69 38.94
C PRO A 25 -35.14 -31.12 38.41
N ALA A 26 -34.39 -32.05 38.99
CA ALA A 26 -34.45 -33.48 38.71
C ALA A 26 -35.85 -34.05 39.01
N ALA A 27 -36.50 -34.59 37.98
CA ALA A 27 -37.71 -35.39 38.11
C ALA A 27 -37.38 -36.87 37.86
N ALA A 28 -38.00 -37.71 38.70
CA ALA A 28 -37.73 -39.11 38.96
C ALA A 28 -37.79 -40.05 37.73
N SER A 29 -36.96 -41.09 37.83
CA SER A 29 -36.90 -42.28 36.97
C SER A 29 -38.23 -43.04 36.92
N GLY A 30 -38.63 -43.50 35.72
CA GLY A 30 -39.63 -44.56 35.58
C GLY A 30 -40.34 -44.61 34.23
N ALA A 31 -39.68 -45.13 33.19
CA ALA A 31 -40.30 -45.94 32.12
C ALA A 31 -39.20 -46.38 31.12
N ALA A 32 -39.04 -47.68 30.96
CA ALA A 32 -38.14 -48.26 29.96
C ALA A 32 -38.67 -47.97 28.55
N GLY A 33 -38.10 -46.96 27.88
CA GLY A 33 -38.23 -46.78 26.43
C GLY A 33 -37.37 -47.80 25.68
N PRO A 34 -37.68 -48.09 24.40
CA PRO A 34 -36.93 -49.07 23.63
C PRO A 34 -35.46 -48.68 23.64
N THR A 35 -34.59 -49.59 24.07
CA THR A 35 -33.15 -49.44 24.06
C THR A 35 -32.74 -48.96 22.68
N ALA A 36 -32.33 -47.69 22.59
CA ALA A 36 -31.75 -47.12 21.40
C ALA A 36 -30.54 -47.99 21.05
N GLN A 37 -30.70 -48.84 20.04
CA GLN A 37 -29.63 -49.68 19.53
C GLN A 37 -28.48 -48.74 19.18
N GLN A 38 -27.36 -48.87 19.88
CA GLN A 38 -26.13 -48.16 19.52
C GLN A 38 -25.84 -48.45 18.04
N PRO A 39 -25.60 -47.42 17.21
CA PRO A 39 -25.31 -47.62 15.79
C PRO A 39 -24.03 -48.46 15.70
N ARG A 40 -24.16 -49.66 15.10
CA ARG A 40 -23.01 -50.52 14.81
C ARG A 40 -22.01 -49.73 13.94
N PRO A 41 -20.72 -49.65 14.30
CA PRO A 41 -19.73 -49.03 13.43
C PRO A 41 -19.63 -49.87 12.15
N GLY A 42 -19.95 -49.27 11.00
CA GLY A 42 -19.88 -49.93 9.69
C GLY A 42 -21.10 -49.77 8.79
N ARG A 43 -22.26 -49.36 9.31
CA ARG A 43 -23.41 -48.96 8.47
C ARG A 43 -23.37 -47.46 8.22
N TRP A 44 -22.68 -47.06 7.16
CA TRP A 44 -22.88 -45.75 6.56
C TRP A 44 -24.35 -45.72 6.12
N ALA A 45 -25.17 -44.86 6.74
CA ALA A 45 -26.51 -44.61 6.23
C ALA A 45 -26.33 -44.09 4.81
N ALA A 46 -26.71 -44.88 3.82
CA ALA A 46 -26.78 -44.50 2.42
C ALA A 46 -27.85 -43.40 2.28
N SER A 47 -27.50 -42.17 2.66
CA SER A 47 -28.39 -41.02 2.59
C SER A 47 -28.34 -40.46 1.17
N GLY A 48 -29.31 -40.85 0.35
CA GLY A 48 -29.54 -40.36 -1.00
C GLY A 48 -30.56 -41.22 -1.74
N THR A 49 -31.36 -40.62 -2.62
CA THR A 49 -32.29 -41.36 -3.50
C THR A 49 -31.59 -42.19 -4.58
N ASN A 50 -30.27 -42.04 -4.74
CA ASN A 50 -29.45 -42.77 -5.71
C ASN A 50 -28.57 -43.81 -5.00
N PRO A 51 -28.84 -45.12 -5.15
CA PRO A 51 -28.08 -46.18 -4.48
C PRO A 51 -26.63 -46.26 -4.97
N LEU A 52 -26.36 -45.95 -6.24
CA LEU A 52 -25.03 -46.01 -6.84
C LEU A 52 -24.12 -44.88 -6.32
N VAL A 53 -24.65 -43.65 -6.26
CA VAL A 53 -23.91 -42.51 -5.67
C VAL A 53 -23.69 -42.73 -4.18
N ALA A 54 -24.70 -43.22 -3.45
CA ALA A 54 -24.56 -43.51 -2.04
C ALA A 54 -23.47 -44.55 -1.75
N ALA A 55 -23.34 -45.58 -2.58
CA ALA A 55 -22.26 -46.57 -2.48
C ALA A 55 -20.87 -45.97 -2.78
N ALA A 56 -20.80 -44.96 -3.65
CA ALA A 56 -19.58 -44.29 -4.09
C ALA A 56 -19.13 -43.12 -3.19
N ASN A 57 -19.96 -42.65 -2.25
CA ASN A 57 -19.68 -41.51 -1.39
C ASN A 57 -18.28 -41.51 -0.73
N PRO A 58 -17.78 -42.63 -0.18
CA PRO A 58 -16.42 -42.67 0.38
C PRO A 58 -15.35 -42.29 -0.65
N LEU A 59 -15.46 -42.78 -1.90
CA LEU A 59 -14.53 -42.47 -2.98
C LEU A 59 -14.70 -41.03 -3.48
N LEU A 60 -15.94 -40.55 -3.63
CA LEU A 60 -16.22 -39.17 -4.07
C LEU A 60 -15.67 -38.14 -3.08
N ASN A 61 -15.77 -38.41 -1.77
CA ASN A 61 -15.22 -37.53 -0.74
C ASN A 61 -13.69 -37.45 -0.76
N LEU A 62 -13.01 -38.49 -1.25
CA LEU A 62 -11.55 -38.51 -1.38
C LEU A 62 -11.06 -37.69 -2.57
N VAL A 63 -11.84 -37.53 -3.64
CA VAL A 63 -11.45 -36.76 -4.83
C VAL A 63 -10.95 -35.34 -4.48
N PRO A 64 -11.73 -34.46 -3.82
CA PRO A 64 -11.26 -33.13 -3.49
C PRO A 64 -10.11 -33.12 -2.48
N GLN A 65 -10.08 -34.08 -1.54
CA GLN A 65 -9.00 -34.22 -0.56
C GLN A 65 -7.67 -34.50 -1.27
N ILE A 66 -7.65 -35.48 -2.18
CA ILE A 66 -6.49 -35.83 -2.99
C ILE A 66 -6.01 -34.62 -3.78
N ARG A 67 -6.90 -33.93 -4.50
CA ARG A 67 -6.55 -32.74 -5.31
C ARG A 67 -5.94 -31.60 -4.49
N SER A 68 -6.40 -31.41 -3.26
CA SER A 68 -5.88 -30.39 -2.35
C SER A 68 -4.58 -30.77 -1.64
N THR A 69 -4.16 -32.04 -1.72
CA THR A 69 -2.99 -32.54 -1.00
C THR A 69 -1.71 -32.23 -1.77
N VAL A 70 -0.93 -31.27 -1.27
CA VAL A 70 0.35 -30.87 -1.89
C VAL A 70 1.46 -31.89 -1.62
N HIS A 71 1.44 -32.54 -0.45
CA HIS A 71 2.43 -33.53 -0.05
C HIS A 71 1.75 -34.72 0.62
N HIS A 72 2.05 -35.94 0.18
CA HIS A 72 1.49 -37.15 0.76
C HIS A 72 2.64 -38.07 1.23
N PRO A 73 2.67 -38.49 2.50
CA PRO A 73 3.81 -39.23 3.07
C PRO A 73 3.99 -40.62 2.46
N ASN A 74 2.90 -41.26 1.99
CA ASN A 74 2.96 -42.57 1.35
C ASN A 74 1.91 -42.72 0.23
N PRO A 75 2.20 -42.25 -1.00
CA PRO A 75 1.27 -42.37 -2.12
C PRO A 75 0.93 -43.81 -2.51
N ALA A 76 1.84 -44.77 -2.27
CA ALA A 76 1.60 -46.19 -2.55
C ALA A 76 0.51 -46.78 -1.65
N TRP A 77 0.56 -46.46 -0.34
CA TRP A 77 -0.50 -46.87 0.59
C TRP A 77 -1.87 -46.28 0.23
N LEU A 78 -1.91 -45.00 -0.18
CA LEU A 78 -3.15 -44.36 -0.62
C LEU A 78 -3.75 -45.10 -1.83
N ARG A 79 -2.92 -45.47 -2.80
CA ARG A 79 -3.36 -46.27 -3.95
C ARG A 79 -3.94 -47.62 -3.50
N GLU A 80 -3.25 -48.35 -2.64
CA GLU A 80 -3.74 -49.64 -2.12
C GLU A 80 -5.07 -49.48 -1.38
N HIS A 81 -5.20 -48.41 -0.58
CA HIS A 81 -6.45 -48.06 0.08
C HIS A 81 -7.57 -47.80 -0.93
N LEU A 82 -7.32 -47.04 -2.00
CA LEU A 82 -8.31 -46.79 -3.05
C LEU A 82 -8.70 -48.08 -3.81
N VAL A 83 -7.76 -49.00 -4.05
CA VAL A 83 -8.08 -50.32 -4.64
C VAL A 83 -9.05 -51.09 -3.74
N VAL A 84 -8.83 -51.08 -2.43
CA VAL A 84 -9.73 -51.71 -1.47
C VAL A 84 -11.09 -51.01 -1.45
N GLU A 85 -11.12 -49.68 -1.41
CA GLU A 85 -12.37 -48.91 -1.40
C GLU A 85 -13.19 -49.06 -2.69
N ILE A 86 -12.55 -49.22 -3.86
CA ILE A 86 -13.24 -49.55 -5.12
C ILE A 86 -13.94 -50.91 -5.02
N ARG A 87 -13.27 -51.93 -4.47
CA ARG A 87 -13.89 -53.24 -4.25
C ARG A 87 -15.05 -53.17 -3.26
N GLN A 88 -14.90 -52.37 -2.20
CA GLN A 88 -15.99 -52.17 -1.26
C GLN A 88 -17.16 -51.39 -1.89
N PHE A 89 -16.89 -50.43 -2.77
CA PHE A 89 -17.92 -49.76 -3.56
C PHE A 89 -18.71 -50.75 -4.41
N GLU A 90 -18.05 -51.67 -5.11
CA GLU A 90 -18.72 -52.72 -5.89
C GLU A 90 -19.65 -53.57 -5.01
N ALA A 91 -19.14 -54.03 -3.87
CA ALA A 91 -19.92 -54.82 -2.91
C ALA A 91 -21.15 -54.04 -2.40
N ARG A 92 -20.97 -52.77 -1.99
CA ARG A 92 -22.07 -51.89 -1.54
C ARG A 92 -23.12 -51.66 -2.63
N ALA A 93 -22.68 -51.44 -3.87
CA ALA A 93 -23.59 -51.21 -4.99
C ALA A 93 -24.37 -52.48 -5.35
N GLN A 94 -23.72 -53.64 -5.29
CA GLN A 94 -24.36 -54.93 -5.52
C GLN A 94 -25.39 -55.26 -4.42
N GLU A 95 -25.04 -55.02 -3.16
CA GLU A 95 -25.98 -55.17 -2.02
C GLU A 95 -27.18 -54.23 -2.12
N ALA A 96 -26.99 -53.04 -2.69
CA ALA A 96 -28.05 -52.08 -2.96
C ALA A 96 -28.91 -52.42 -4.20
N GLY A 97 -28.65 -53.54 -4.88
CA GLY A 97 -29.42 -54.00 -6.04
C GLY A 97 -29.13 -53.26 -7.34
N VAL A 98 -27.99 -52.56 -7.45
CA VAL A 98 -27.60 -51.85 -8.67
C VAL A 98 -27.23 -52.86 -9.77
N PRO A 99 -27.67 -52.67 -11.03
CA PRO A 99 -27.31 -53.55 -12.14
C PRO A 99 -25.80 -53.62 -12.39
N SER A 100 -25.27 -54.81 -12.68
CA SER A 100 -23.83 -55.02 -12.88
C SER A 100 -23.21 -54.13 -13.96
N GLU A 101 -23.94 -53.85 -15.04
CA GLU A 101 -23.48 -52.94 -16.10
C GLU A 101 -23.23 -51.52 -15.57
N ALA A 102 -24.12 -51.02 -14.70
CA ALA A 102 -23.98 -49.71 -14.09
C ALA A 102 -22.81 -49.70 -13.09
N ILE A 103 -22.59 -50.80 -12.35
CA ILE A 103 -21.44 -50.93 -11.43
C ILE A 103 -20.12 -50.90 -12.21
N ILE A 104 -20.01 -51.62 -13.33
CA ILE A 104 -18.80 -51.63 -14.18
C ILE A 104 -18.53 -50.23 -14.74
N GLY A 105 -19.56 -49.55 -15.27
CA GLY A 105 -19.43 -48.19 -15.77
C GLY A 105 -19.04 -47.18 -14.68
N ALA A 106 -19.66 -47.30 -13.51
CA ALA A 106 -19.35 -46.47 -12.35
C ALA A 106 -17.91 -46.65 -11.86
N ARG A 107 -17.46 -47.90 -11.73
CA ARG A 107 -16.08 -48.23 -11.37
C ARG A 107 -15.08 -47.60 -12.33
N TYR A 108 -15.34 -47.75 -13.63
CA TYR A 108 -14.50 -47.14 -14.66
C TYR A 108 -14.37 -45.62 -14.46
N CYS A 109 -15.51 -44.93 -14.30
CA CYS A 109 -15.55 -43.49 -14.10
C CYS A 109 -14.87 -43.03 -12.80
N LEU A 110 -15.06 -43.78 -11.70
CA LEU A 110 -14.42 -43.49 -10.41
C LEU A 110 -12.90 -43.69 -10.48
N CYS A 111 -12.43 -44.80 -11.05
CA CYS A 111 -10.99 -45.02 -11.29
C CYS A 111 -10.39 -43.88 -12.10
N THR A 112 -11.05 -43.49 -13.20
CA THR A 112 -10.58 -42.41 -14.08
C THR A 112 -10.50 -41.08 -13.34
N ALA A 113 -11.52 -40.73 -12.56
CA ALA A 113 -11.56 -39.47 -11.82
C ALA A 113 -10.54 -39.42 -10.67
N LEU A 114 -10.35 -40.52 -9.94
CA LEU A 114 -9.36 -40.63 -8.88
C LEU A 114 -7.92 -40.62 -9.44
N ASP A 115 -7.70 -41.30 -10.56
CA ASP A 115 -6.40 -41.31 -11.24
C ASP A 115 -6.01 -39.91 -11.72
N GLU A 116 -6.95 -39.17 -12.31
CA GLU A 116 -6.70 -37.77 -12.70
C GLU A 116 -6.46 -36.87 -11.49
N ALA A 117 -7.27 -37.01 -10.44
CA ALA A 117 -7.10 -36.26 -9.20
C ALA A 117 -5.69 -36.43 -8.61
N ALA A 118 -5.18 -37.66 -8.56
CA ALA A 118 -3.84 -37.96 -8.08
C ALA A 118 -2.76 -37.47 -9.07
N ALA A 119 -2.94 -37.68 -10.38
CA ALA A 119 -1.98 -37.29 -11.41
C ALA A 119 -1.75 -35.76 -11.50
N LEU A 120 -2.74 -34.96 -11.09
CA LEU A 120 -2.64 -33.50 -11.03
C LEU A 120 -1.89 -32.98 -9.78
N THR A 121 -1.54 -33.84 -8.84
CA THR A 121 -0.76 -33.47 -7.65
C THR A 121 0.76 -33.56 -7.90
N PRO A 122 1.60 -32.82 -7.15
CA PRO A 122 3.06 -32.90 -7.30
C PRO A 122 3.65 -34.30 -7.05
N TRP A 123 2.98 -35.14 -6.26
CA TRP A 123 3.43 -36.48 -5.90
C TRP A 123 2.84 -37.61 -6.77
N GLY A 124 1.90 -37.30 -7.67
CA GLY A 124 1.23 -38.29 -8.53
C GLY A 124 2.16 -38.97 -9.55
N GLY A 125 3.21 -38.29 -10.00
CA GLY A 125 4.06 -38.76 -11.10
C GLY A 125 4.85 -40.05 -10.84
N SER A 126 5.13 -40.42 -9.58
CA SER A 126 5.97 -41.58 -9.25
C SER A 126 5.20 -42.90 -9.20
N VAL A 127 4.13 -42.96 -8.40
CA VAL A 127 3.35 -44.19 -8.17
C VAL A 127 2.23 -44.36 -9.20
N TRP A 128 1.58 -43.26 -9.59
CA TRP A 128 0.35 -43.31 -10.39
C TRP A 128 0.58 -43.49 -11.88
N SER A 129 1.76 -43.12 -12.38
CA SER A 129 2.14 -43.25 -13.79
C SER A 129 2.36 -44.70 -14.24
N SER A 130 2.80 -45.58 -13.34
CA SER A 130 3.11 -46.99 -13.64
C SER A 130 1.98 -47.96 -13.26
N HIS A 131 1.18 -47.63 -12.25
CA HIS A 131 0.16 -48.52 -11.70
C HIS A 131 -1.15 -47.78 -11.37
N SER A 132 -1.78 -47.13 -12.34
CA SER A 132 -3.05 -46.43 -12.09
C SER A 132 -4.18 -47.38 -11.67
N LEU A 133 -5.25 -46.85 -11.07
CA LEU A 133 -6.44 -47.63 -10.71
C LEU A 133 -7.13 -48.16 -11.97
N LEU A 134 -7.20 -47.34 -13.02
CA LEU A 134 -7.80 -47.73 -14.29
C LEU A 134 -7.06 -48.91 -14.94
N VAL A 135 -5.74 -48.92 -14.90
CA VAL A 135 -4.93 -50.07 -15.37
C VAL A 135 -5.23 -51.30 -14.52
N SER A 136 -5.33 -51.13 -13.20
CA SER A 136 -5.53 -52.24 -12.26
C SER A 136 -6.90 -52.93 -12.41
N PHE A 137 -7.96 -52.18 -12.72
CA PHE A 137 -9.33 -52.70 -12.78
C PHE A 137 -9.88 -52.92 -14.19
N HIS A 138 -9.37 -52.19 -15.18
CA HIS A 138 -9.88 -52.19 -16.56
C HIS A 138 -8.79 -52.44 -17.61
N ASN A 139 -7.52 -52.60 -17.20
CA ASN A 139 -6.38 -52.79 -18.10
C ASN A 139 -6.27 -51.68 -19.16
N GLU A 140 -6.60 -50.45 -18.78
CA GLU A 140 -6.57 -49.26 -19.64
C GLU A 140 -5.76 -48.14 -18.99
N THR A 141 -4.93 -47.45 -19.79
CA THR A 141 -4.03 -46.39 -19.32
C THR A 141 -4.61 -44.98 -19.47
N TRP A 142 -5.64 -44.79 -20.31
CA TRP A 142 -6.24 -43.49 -20.55
C TRP A 142 -7.76 -43.57 -20.66
N GLY A 143 -8.45 -43.11 -19.60
CA GLY A 143 -9.92 -43.11 -19.53
C GLY A 143 -10.59 -41.77 -19.81
N GLY A 144 -9.80 -40.70 -19.95
CA GLY A 144 -10.28 -39.32 -20.04
C GLY A 144 -11.22 -39.04 -21.22
N GLU A 145 -11.14 -39.81 -22.31
CA GLU A 145 -12.05 -39.70 -23.46
C GLU A 145 -13.23 -40.67 -23.37
N LYS A 146 -12.97 -41.92 -22.99
CA LYS A 146 -14.00 -42.96 -22.82
C LYS A 146 -15.04 -42.60 -21.76
N PHE A 147 -14.66 -41.87 -20.73
CA PHE A 147 -15.61 -41.28 -19.78
C PHE A 147 -16.69 -40.46 -20.50
N PHE A 148 -16.29 -39.58 -21.43
CA PHE A 148 -17.24 -38.72 -22.15
C PHE A 148 -18.01 -39.48 -23.24
N HIS A 149 -17.40 -40.48 -23.87
CA HIS A 149 -18.14 -41.40 -24.77
C HIS A 149 -19.23 -42.17 -24.04
N LEU A 150 -18.93 -42.62 -22.81
CA LEU A 150 -19.93 -43.24 -21.94
C LEU A 150 -21.02 -42.23 -21.57
N LEU A 151 -20.65 -41.02 -21.15
CA LEU A 151 -21.60 -39.95 -20.82
C LEU A 151 -22.57 -39.66 -21.98
N GLU A 152 -22.04 -39.54 -23.20
CA GLU A 152 -22.82 -39.26 -24.40
C GLU A 152 -23.81 -40.39 -24.69
N ARG A 153 -23.35 -41.65 -24.63
CA ARG A 153 -24.20 -42.84 -24.81
C ARG A 153 -25.33 -42.89 -23.77
N LEU A 154 -25.01 -42.72 -22.48
CA LEU A 154 -26.00 -42.78 -21.39
C LEU A 154 -27.00 -41.62 -21.48
N SER A 155 -26.57 -40.46 -21.97
CA SER A 155 -27.42 -39.28 -22.15
C SER A 155 -28.51 -39.48 -23.22
N GLN A 156 -28.38 -40.48 -24.09
CA GLN A 156 -29.43 -40.83 -25.07
C GLN A 156 -30.63 -41.52 -24.40
N GLN A 157 -30.42 -42.20 -23.27
CA GLN A 157 -31.47 -42.91 -22.52
C GLN A 157 -31.44 -42.55 -21.03
N PRO A 158 -31.68 -41.27 -20.69
CA PRO A 158 -31.40 -40.77 -19.34
C PRO A 158 -32.30 -41.36 -18.26
N ARG A 159 -33.50 -41.84 -18.62
CA ARG A 159 -34.42 -42.53 -17.69
C ARG A 159 -33.89 -43.88 -17.22
N GLN A 160 -33.18 -44.61 -18.08
CA GLN A 160 -32.66 -45.94 -17.77
C GLN A 160 -31.33 -45.87 -16.99
N HIS A 161 -30.54 -44.82 -17.25
CA HIS A 161 -29.19 -44.67 -16.71
C HIS A 161 -29.04 -43.52 -15.72
N LEU A 162 -30.15 -43.08 -15.13
CA LEU A 162 -30.19 -41.90 -14.27
C LEU A 162 -29.16 -41.95 -13.14
N ASP A 163 -29.06 -43.09 -12.47
CA ASP A 163 -28.18 -43.23 -11.32
C ASP A 163 -26.70 -43.08 -11.69
N LEU A 164 -26.30 -43.62 -12.85
CA LEU A 164 -24.94 -43.52 -13.37
C LEU A 164 -24.66 -42.10 -13.90
N LEU A 165 -25.61 -41.48 -14.61
CA LEU A 165 -25.49 -40.09 -15.05
C LEU A 165 -25.25 -39.12 -13.88
N GLU A 166 -25.91 -39.35 -12.76
CA GLU A 166 -25.69 -38.58 -11.53
C GLU A 166 -24.30 -38.78 -10.94
N LEU A 167 -23.81 -40.03 -10.91
CA LEU A 167 -22.43 -40.29 -10.48
C LEU A 167 -21.42 -39.55 -11.36
N LEU A 168 -21.61 -39.59 -12.69
CA LEU A 168 -20.76 -38.86 -13.63
C LEU A 168 -20.85 -37.35 -13.41
N TYR A 169 -22.04 -36.82 -13.12
CA TYR A 169 -22.21 -35.41 -12.76
C TYR A 169 -21.41 -35.05 -11.50
N PHE A 170 -21.42 -35.89 -10.46
CA PHE A 170 -20.61 -35.65 -9.26
C PHE A 170 -19.11 -35.69 -9.56
N CYS A 171 -18.62 -36.61 -10.40
CA CYS A 171 -17.22 -36.60 -10.84
C CYS A 171 -16.84 -35.26 -11.50
N LEU A 172 -17.67 -34.76 -12.42
CA LEU A 172 -17.46 -33.46 -13.08
C LEU A 172 -17.54 -32.29 -12.09
N ALA A 173 -18.49 -32.32 -11.15
CA ALA A 173 -18.66 -31.28 -10.14
C ALA A 173 -17.50 -31.22 -9.13
N LEU A 174 -16.86 -32.36 -8.86
CA LEU A 174 -15.65 -32.47 -8.03
C LEU A 174 -14.35 -32.14 -8.82
N GLY A 175 -14.51 -31.80 -10.10
CA GLY A 175 -13.47 -31.23 -10.96
C GLY A 175 -12.66 -32.25 -11.74
N PHE A 176 -13.30 -33.35 -12.16
CA PHE A 176 -12.82 -34.15 -13.28
C PHE A 176 -12.95 -33.38 -14.60
N GLU A 177 -11.88 -33.31 -15.38
CA GLU A 177 -11.77 -32.56 -16.63
C GLU A 177 -11.55 -33.49 -17.83
N GLY A 178 -10.78 -34.57 -17.67
CA GLY A 178 -10.45 -35.52 -18.73
C GLY A 178 -9.89 -34.83 -19.99
N ARG A 179 -10.45 -35.17 -21.16
CA ARG A 179 -10.02 -34.60 -22.45
C ARG A 179 -10.15 -33.07 -22.55
N TYR A 180 -11.02 -32.44 -21.75
CA TYR A 180 -11.25 -30.99 -21.82
C TYR A 180 -10.11 -30.15 -21.23
N ARG A 181 -9.19 -30.77 -20.49
CA ARG A 181 -8.02 -30.08 -19.92
C ARG A 181 -7.04 -29.58 -20.99
N VAL A 182 -6.97 -30.26 -22.14
CA VAL A 182 -6.00 -29.97 -23.21
C VAL A 182 -6.61 -29.21 -24.40
N LEU A 183 -7.93 -29.01 -24.40
CA LEU A 183 -8.64 -28.32 -25.47
C LEU A 183 -8.62 -26.80 -25.26
N ASP A 184 -8.50 -26.06 -26.36
CA ASP A 184 -8.72 -24.61 -26.35
C ASP A 184 -10.16 -24.32 -25.91
N ASN A 185 -10.34 -23.43 -24.93
CA ASN A 185 -11.64 -23.13 -24.31
C ASN A 185 -12.33 -24.35 -23.62
N GLY A 186 -11.59 -25.41 -23.31
CA GLY A 186 -12.15 -26.67 -22.80
C GLY A 186 -12.90 -26.53 -21.45
N HIS A 187 -12.47 -25.65 -20.55
CA HIS A 187 -13.19 -25.40 -19.29
C HIS A 187 -14.61 -24.86 -19.51
N ALA A 188 -14.81 -23.96 -20.48
CA ALA A 188 -16.13 -23.41 -20.77
C ALA A 188 -17.05 -24.47 -21.39
N GLU A 189 -16.51 -25.34 -22.25
CA GLU A 189 -17.24 -26.48 -22.81
C GLU A 189 -17.60 -27.51 -21.74
N LEU A 190 -16.68 -27.81 -20.83
CA LEU A 190 -16.91 -28.72 -19.70
C LEU A 190 -18.02 -28.18 -18.78
N ASP A 191 -18.02 -26.88 -18.50
CA ASP A 191 -19.07 -26.22 -17.72
C ASP A 191 -20.43 -26.21 -18.45
N ALA A 192 -20.43 -26.05 -19.77
CA ALA A 192 -21.65 -26.18 -20.58
C ALA A 192 -22.18 -27.63 -20.52
N LEU A 193 -21.30 -28.62 -20.65
CA LEU A 193 -21.63 -30.05 -20.56
C LEU A 193 -22.19 -30.40 -19.18
N ARG A 194 -21.54 -29.96 -18.10
CA ARG A 194 -21.99 -30.16 -16.71
C ARG A 194 -23.39 -29.56 -16.48
N ARG A 195 -23.66 -28.35 -16.99
CA ARG A 195 -24.98 -27.71 -16.89
C ARG A 195 -26.05 -28.46 -17.69
N LYS A 196 -25.72 -28.91 -18.90
CA LYS A 196 -26.61 -29.74 -19.73
C LYS A 196 -26.96 -31.04 -19.01
N LEU A 197 -25.97 -31.74 -18.46
CA LEU A 197 -26.16 -32.97 -17.69
C LEU A 197 -27.06 -32.74 -16.47
N ALA A 198 -26.80 -31.68 -15.69
CA ALA A 198 -27.63 -31.31 -14.55
C ALA A 198 -29.08 -31.01 -14.94
N HIS A 199 -29.31 -30.41 -16.11
CA HIS A 199 -30.66 -30.19 -16.62
C HIS A 199 -31.34 -31.51 -17.03
N THR A 200 -30.63 -32.40 -17.73
CA THR A 200 -31.13 -33.74 -18.08
C THR A 200 -31.50 -34.58 -16.86
N ILE A 201 -30.67 -34.55 -15.80
CA ILE A 201 -30.95 -35.25 -14.55
C ILE A 201 -32.23 -34.69 -13.90
N ARG A 202 -32.32 -33.36 -13.78
CA ARG A 202 -33.49 -32.68 -13.19
C ARG A 202 -34.77 -32.93 -13.98
N SER A 203 -34.70 -32.94 -15.31
CA SER A 203 -35.89 -33.19 -16.15
C SER A 203 -36.44 -34.61 -15.99
N VAL A 204 -35.62 -35.57 -15.55
CA VAL A 204 -36.06 -36.95 -15.29
C VAL A 204 -36.46 -37.16 -13.82
N ARG A 205 -35.71 -36.66 -12.84
CA ARG A 205 -36.09 -36.79 -11.41
C ARG A 205 -37.32 -35.96 -11.04
N GLY A 206 -37.62 -34.92 -11.82
CA GLY A 206 -38.60 -33.90 -11.48
C GLY A 206 -37.96 -32.74 -10.71
N GLU A 207 -38.71 -31.65 -10.56
CA GLU A 207 -38.31 -30.55 -9.70
C GLU A 207 -38.33 -31.04 -8.24
N PHE A 208 -37.18 -30.98 -7.57
CA PHE A 208 -37.16 -31.09 -6.12
C PHE A 208 -37.95 -29.92 -5.56
N ASP A 209 -38.96 -30.20 -4.73
CA ASP A 209 -39.69 -29.16 -4.03
C ASP A 209 -38.67 -28.36 -3.19
N PRO A 210 -38.40 -27.08 -3.51
CA PRO A 210 -37.20 -26.37 -3.02
C PRO A 210 -37.20 -26.14 -1.50
N ALA A 211 -38.31 -26.45 -0.83
CA ALA A 211 -38.57 -26.10 0.54
C ALA A 211 -38.42 -27.33 1.45
N LEU A 212 -37.22 -27.55 1.99
CA LEU A 212 -37.02 -28.48 3.12
C LEU A 212 -37.82 -28.05 4.38
N SER A 213 -38.32 -26.80 4.41
CA SER A 213 -39.33 -26.35 5.36
C SER A 213 -40.32 -25.38 4.69
N PRO A 214 -41.62 -25.39 5.07
CA PRO A 214 -42.62 -24.43 4.56
C PRO A 214 -42.25 -22.96 4.81
N HIS A 215 -41.39 -22.72 5.81
CA HIS A 215 -40.89 -21.41 6.22
C HIS A 215 -39.37 -21.26 5.97
N TRP A 216 -38.86 -21.80 4.87
CA TRP A 216 -37.43 -21.71 4.52
C TRP A 216 -36.95 -20.27 4.30
N ARG A 217 -37.89 -19.35 4.04
CA ARG A 217 -37.61 -17.92 4.05
C ARG A 217 -37.49 -17.45 5.50
N ASP A 218 -36.30 -17.62 6.03
CA ASP A 218 -35.87 -16.84 7.18
C ASP A 218 -35.99 -15.34 6.83
N VAL A 219 -36.12 -14.49 7.85
CA VAL A 219 -35.99 -13.03 7.66
C VAL A 219 -34.71 -12.82 6.87
N VAL A 220 -34.81 -12.22 5.69
CA VAL A 220 -33.65 -11.91 4.85
C VAL A 220 -32.71 -11.08 5.70
N THR A 221 -31.77 -11.72 6.39
CA THR A 221 -30.53 -11.07 6.76
C THR A 221 -29.95 -10.80 5.40
N ARG A 222 -30.05 -9.53 4.97
CA ARG A 222 -29.34 -9.05 3.80
C ARG A 222 -27.97 -9.67 3.94
N ASP A 223 -27.62 -10.55 3.00
CA ASP A 223 -26.24 -10.91 2.80
C ASP A 223 -25.58 -9.58 2.47
N VAL A 224 -25.05 -8.94 3.51
CA VAL A 224 -24.16 -7.81 3.35
C VAL A 224 -22.91 -8.49 2.84
N SER A 225 -22.95 -8.87 1.57
CA SER A 225 -21.78 -8.95 0.72
C SER A 225 -21.08 -7.64 1.03
N ARG A 226 -20.08 -7.72 1.92
CA ARG A 226 -19.12 -6.67 2.18
C ARG A 226 -18.33 -6.58 0.88
N ARG A 227 -18.99 -6.11 -0.17
CA ARG A 227 -18.35 -5.37 -1.24
C ARG A 227 -17.61 -4.31 -0.48
N PHE A 228 -16.30 -4.45 -0.44
CA PHE A 228 -15.42 -3.51 0.19
C PHE A 228 -15.54 -2.23 -0.63
N VAL A 229 -16.59 -1.46 -0.37
CA VAL A 229 -16.82 -0.18 -1.01
C VAL A 229 -15.79 0.71 -0.40
N VAL A 230 -14.66 0.86 -1.10
CA VAL A 230 -13.60 1.78 -0.70
C VAL A 230 -14.28 3.15 -0.55
N PRO A 231 -14.32 3.71 0.67
CA PRO A 231 -14.97 4.99 0.87
C PRO A 231 -14.32 6.06 -0.01
N LEU A 232 -15.11 6.98 -0.56
CA LEU A 232 -14.61 8.06 -1.42
C LEU A 232 -13.47 8.85 -0.78
N TRP A 233 -13.47 9.00 0.56
CA TRP A 233 -12.40 9.67 1.28
C TRP A 233 -11.04 8.98 1.14
N VAL A 234 -11.00 7.65 1.00
CA VAL A 234 -9.75 6.89 0.79
C VAL A 234 -9.18 7.19 -0.60
N CYS A 235 -10.04 7.25 -1.62
CA CYS A 235 -9.63 7.64 -2.98
C CYS A 235 -9.11 9.08 -3.01
N VAL A 236 -9.79 10.00 -2.31
CA VAL A 236 -9.35 11.40 -2.19
C VAL A 236 -8.01 11.50 -1.46
N ALA A 237 -7.82 10.77 -0.35
CA ALA A 237 -6.57 10.75 0.39
C ALA A 237 -5.40 10.21 -0.45
N LEU A 238 -5.64 9.13 -1.22
CA LEU A 238 -4.64 8.56 -2.12
C LEU A 238 -4.28 9.54 -3.25
N ALA A 239 -5.27 10.20 -3.84
CA ALA A 239 -5.05 11.20 -4.88
C ALA A 239 -4.23 12.40 -4.35
N LEU A 240 -4.52 12.88 -3.14
CA LEU A 240 -3.74 13.94 -2.48
C LEU A 240 -2.31 13.50 -2.19
N LEU A 241 -2.10 12.25 -1.75
CA LEU A 241 -0.77 11.72 -1.47
C LEU A 241 0.08 11.61 -2.75
N ILE A 242 -0.52 11.13 -3.84
CA ILE A 242 0.14 11.08 -5.15
C ILE A 242 0.46 12.50 -5.63
N GLY A 243 -0.50 13.43 -5.55
CA GLY A 243 -0.31 14.83 -5.92
C GLY A 243 0.81 15.51 -5.13
N PHE A 244 0.89 15.27 -3.82
CA PHE A 244 1.96 15.77 -2.97
C PHE A 244 3.33 15.19 -3.38
N GLY A 245 3.40 13.88 -3.67
CA GLY A 245 4.62 13.24 -4.16
C GLY A 245 5.11 13.84 -5.48
N VAL A 246 4.21 14.04 -6.45
CA VAL A 246 4.53 14.70 -7.73
C VAL A 246 5.01 16.14 -7.51
N PHE A 247 4.34 16.90 -6.64
CA PHE A 247 4.73 18.27 -6.32
C PHE A 247 6.15 18.33 -5.73
N VAL A 248 6.46 17.48 -4.75
CA VAL A 248 7.81 17.41 -4.14
C VAL A 248 8.85 17.03 -5.19
N GLY A 249 8.56 16.04 -6.03
CA GLY A 249 9.44 15.62 -7.12
C GLY A 249 9.74 16.76 -8.11
N LEU A 250 8.71 17.48 -8.57
CA LEU A 250 8.86 18.64 -9.45
C LEU A 250 9.65 19.77 -8.81
N ARG A 251 9.45 20.03 -7.51
CA ARG A 251 10.21 21.04 -6.75
C ARG A 251 11.70 20.73 -6.69
N ILE A 252 12.06 19.47 -6.42
CA ILE A 252 13.46 19.03 -6.38
C ILE A 252 14.08 19.11 -7.77
N ALA A 253 13.37 18.63 -8.80
CA ALA A 253 13.84 18.70 -10.18
C ALA A 253 14.10 20.15 -10.65
N LEU A 254 13.19 21.08 -10.31
CA LEU A 254 13.34 22.50 -10.65
C LEU A 254 14.53 23.15 -9.93
N ALA A 255 14.76 22.80 -8.66
CA ALA A 255 15.91 23.30 -7.90
C ALA A 255 17.23 22.85 -8.54
N GLY A 256 17.34 21.57 -8.92
CA GLY A 256 18.53 21.05 -9.59
C GLY A 256 18.84 21.73 -10.93
N HIS A 257 17.81 22.03 -11.73
CA HIS A 257 17.99 22.78 -12.99
C HIS A 257 18.39 24.24 -12.75
N SER A 258 17.88 24.87 -11.70
CA SER A 258 18.22 26.25 -11.34
C SER A 258 19.70 26.36 -10.96
N ASP A 259 20.19 25.44 -10.13
CA ASP A 259 21.60 25.42 -9.70
C ASP A 259 22.57 25.25 -10.89
N GLN A 260 22.22 24.42 -11.87
CA GLN A 260 22.99 24.25 -13.11
C GLN A 260 23.01 25.52 -13.97
N LEU A 261 21.88 26.20 -14.13
CA LEU A 261 21.80 27.46 -14.88
C LEU A 261 22.61 28.57 -14.20
N PHE A 262 22.53 28.68 -12.88
CA PHE A 262 23.34 29.66 -12.13
C PHE A 262 24.84 29.37 -12.23
N ALA A 263 25.25 28.09 -12.14
CA ALA A 263 26.64 27.71 -12.38
C ALA A 263 27.10 28.04 -13.82
N SER A 264 26.21 27.91 -14.81
CA SER A 264 26.48 28.25 -16.21
C SER A 264 26.65 29.76 -16.42
N ILE A 265 25.85 30.57 -15.73
CA ILE A 265 25.96 32.04 -15.74
C ILE A 265 27.25 32.48 -15.04
N ASP A 266 27.66 31.82 -13.96
CA ASP A 266 28.93 32.10 -13.28
C ASP A 266 30.15 31.76 -14.13
N ALA A 267 30.06 30.68 -14.92
CA ALA A 267 31.11 30.30 -15.87
C ALA A 267 31.29 31.33 -17.01
N LEU A 268 30.29 32.16 -17.30
CA LEU A 268 30.44 33.32 -18.18
C LEU A 268 31.22 34.40 -17.44
N HIS A 269 32.55 34.31 -17.50
CA HIS A 269 33.45 35.40 -17.14
C HIS A 269 33.19 36.59 -18.06
N VAL A 270 32.30 37.50 -17.65
CA VAL A 270 32.30 38.85 -18.18
C VAL A 270 33.65 39.44 -17.78
N PRO A 271 34.51 39.86 -18.73
CA PRO A 271 35.79 40.46 -18.39
C PRO A 271 35.50 41.62 -17.43
N LYS A 272 35.95 41.48 -16.18
CA LYS A 272 35.99 42.59 -15.24
C LYS A 272 36.84 43.64 -15.93
N LEU A 273 36.21 44.68 -16.47
CA LEU A 273 36.90 45.93 -16.77
C LEU A 273 37.54 46.36 -15.46
N GLN A 274 38.82 46.02 -15.24
CA GLN A 274 39.60 46.65 -14.21
C GLN A 274 39.59 48.13 -14.57
N PRO A 275 38.93 49.01 -13.79
CA PRO A 275 39.20 50.42 -13.95
C PRO A 275 40.70 50.57 -13.70
N ALA A 276 41.41 51.22 -14.63
CA ALA A 276 42.82 51.58 -14.42
C ALA A 276 42.95 52.18 -13.01
N GLN A 277 43.85 51.64 -12.20
CA GLN A 277 44.12 52.16 -10.85
C GLN A 277 44.50 53.64 -10.96
N ALA A 278 43.53 54.51 -10.72
CA ALA A 278 43.79 55.90 -10.44
C ALA A 278 44.42 55.99 -9.03
N PRO A 279 45.40 56.89 -8.81
CA PRO A 279 46.04 57.06 -7.51
C PRO A 279 45.00 57.33 -6.42
N PRO A 280 45.25 56.90 -5.16
CA PRO A 280 44.26 56.94 -4.09
C PRO A 280 43.89 58.38 -3.78
N ARG A 281 42.76 58.83 -4.31
CA ARG A 281 42.07 60.01 -3.81
C ARG A 281 41.32 59.56 -2.55
N PRO A 282 41.60 60.11 -1.35
CA PRO A 282 40.81 59.78 -0.18
C PRO A 282 39.37 60.24 -0.44
N ALA A 283 38.46 59.28 -0.56
CA ALA A 283 37.04 59.57 -0.71
C ALA A 283 36.54 60.34 0.54
N PRO A 284 35.80 61.44 0.36
CA PRO A 284 35.01 62.05 1.43
C PRO A 284 34.00 61.02 1.96
N ALA A 285 33.75 61.09 3.27
CA ALA A 285 33.01 60.12 4.08
C ALA A 285 31.67 59.67 3.43
N PRO A 286 31.31 58.40 3.62
CA PRO A 286 31.13 57.84 4.97
C PRO A 286 32.02 56.65 5.34
N ARG A 287 32.61 56.68 6.54
CA ARG A 287 33.45 55.58 7.08
C ARG A 287 32.72 54.88 8.23
N ILE A 288 32.08 53.76 7.92
CA ILE A 288 31.33 52.98 8.93
C ILE A 288 32.29 52.32 9.94
N ALA A 289 33.54 52.05 9.55
CA ALA A 289 34.53 51.39 10.41
C ALA A 289 34.75 52.12 11.75
N LYS A 290 34.62 53.45 11.79
CA LYS A 290 34.77 54.23 13.03
C LYS A 290 33.65 53.98 14.04
N PHE A 291 32.42 53.75 13.57
CA PHE A 291 31.25 53.54 14.42
C PHE A 291 31.19 52.12 15.00
N LEU A 292 31.81 51.16 14.31
CA LEU A 292 31.87 49.75 14.69
C LEU A 292 33.22 49.31 15.28
N ALA A 293 34.07 50.26 15.70
CA ALA A 293 35.37 49.98 16.28
C ALA A 293 35.34 48.95 17.45
N PRO A 294 34.39 49.00 18.41
CA PRO A 294 34.36 48.01 19.49
C PRO A 294 33.97 46.61 18.99
N GLU A 295 33.08 46.50 18.00
CA GLU A 295 32.65 45.22 17.43
C GLU A 295 33.74 44.60 16.52
N ILE A 296 34.54 45.45 15.86
CA ILE A 296 35.74 45.03 15.11
C ILE A 296 36.80 44.50 16.08
N ALA A 297 37.08 45.20 17.18
CA ALA A 297 38.03 44.76 18.20
C ALA A 297 37.62 43.43 18.86
N ALA A 298 36.32 43.19 19.00
CA ALA A 298 35.76 41.94 19.51
C ALA A 298 35.74 40.80 18.46
N GLY A 299 36.15 41.04 17.21
CA GLY A 299 36.16 40.06 16.13
C GLY A 299 34.77 39.61 15.66
N LEU A 300 33.72 40.37 15.99
CA LEU A 300 32.33 40.03 15.66
C LEU A 300 31.94 40.48 14.23
N VAL A 301 32.57 41.55 13.74
CA VAL A 301 32.39 42.08 12.38
C VAL A 301 33.75 42.50 11.81
N SER A 302 33.91 42.43 10.49
CA SER A 302 35.04 43.07 9.80
C SER A 302 34.51 44.09 8.80
N VAL A 303 35.03 45.32 8.84
CA VAL A 303 34.60 46.40 7.94
C VAL A 303 35.70 46.71 6.95
N ARG A 304 35.36 46.71 5.66
CA ARG A 304 36.21 47.19 4.57
C ARG A 304 35.58 48.46 3.98
N ASP A 305 36.21 49.59 4.20
CA ASP A 305 35.84 50.85 3.56
C ASP A 305 36.59 50.95 2.22
N ASP A 306 35.91 50.65 1.12
CA ASP A 306 36.40 50.82 -0.25
C ASP A 306 36.09 52.26 -0.75
N ALA A 307 36.68 52.67 -1.87
CA ALA A 307 36.53 54.05 -2.38
C ALA A 307 35.08 54.41 -2.77
N ASP A 308 34.28 53.42 -3.12
CA ASP A 308 32.92 53.53 -3.67
C ASP A 308 31.84 52.88 -2.79
N ARG A 309 32.21 52.23 -1.68
CA ARG A 309 31.28 51.51 -0.79
C ARG A 309 31.94 51.12 0.53
N SER A 310 31.12 50.89 1.56
CA SER A 310 31.57 50.24 2.80
C SER A 310 30.95 48.85 2.90
N VAL A 311 31.77 47.82 3.08
CA VAL A 311 31.34 46.42 3.21
C VAL A 311 31.58 45.94 4.65
N ILE A 312 30.50 45.63 5.35
CA ILE A 312 30.53 45.02 6.68
C ILE A 312 30.33 43.52 6.49
N VAL A 313 31.34 42.72 6.84
CA VAL A 313 31.27 41.27 6.74
C VAL A 313 30.99 40.69 8.12
N LEU A 314 29.90 39.94 8.21
CA LEU A 314 29.54 39.13 9.36
C LEU A 314 29.85 37.67 9.01
N ARG A 315 30.73 37.04 9.80
CA ARG A 315 31.04 35.63 9.64
C ARG A 315 29.80 34.81 10.02
N GLY A 316 29.41 33.89 9.15
CA GLY A 316 28.20 33.07 9.30
C GLY A 316 28.32 32.03 10.41
N ASP A 317 29.54 31.60 10.72
CA ASP A 317 29.85 30.74 11.86
C ASP A 317 29.61 31.49 13.16
N GLY A 318 28.47 31.18 13.77
CA GLY A 318 28.00 31.85 14.97
C GLY A 318 26.97 32.95 14.71
N LEU A 319 26.73 33.41 13.48
CA LEU A 319 25.64 34.37 13.23
C LEU A 319 24.27 33.66 13.27
N PHE A 320 24.17 32.45 12.72
CA PHE A 320 22.95 31.66 12.66
C PHE A 320 23.09 30.36 13.45
N LYS A 321 21.98 29.84 13.99
CA LYS A 321 21.94 28.44 14.47
C LYS A 321 22.21 27.50 13.28
N SER A 322 22.91 26.38 13.53
CA SER A 322 23.20 25.40 12.47
C SER A 322 21.93 24.97 11.74
N GLY A 323 21.93 25.02 10.40
CA GLY A 323 20.76 24.71 9.57
C GLY A 323 19.58 25.69 9.67
N SER A 324 19.75 26.86 10.30
CA SER A 324 18.70 27.86 10.50
C SER A 324 18.99 29.19 9.79
N THR A 325 17.94 29.98 9.60
CA THR A 325 17.97 31.39 9.20
C THR A 325 17.77 32.32 10.39
N SER A 326 17.51 31.79 11.58
CA SER A 326 17.42 32.58 12.81
C SER A 326 18.81 33.00 13.26
N VAL A 327 19.01 34.30 13.41
CA VAL A 327 20.22 34.85 14.02
C VAL A 327 20.22 34.54 15.51
N ILE A 328 21.39 34.26 16.08
CA ILE A 328 21.52 33.98 17.51
C ILE A 328 21.46 35.28 18.32
N ASP A 329 20.95 35.18 19.55
CA ASP A 329 20.70 36.35 20.41
C ASP A 329 21.96 37.18 20.70
N ARG A 330 23.15 36.53 20.70
CA ARG A 330 24.45 37.21 20.88
C ARG A 330 24.74 38.26 19.80
N TYR A 331 24.23 38.08 18.58
CA TYR A 331 24.45 39.01 17.46
C TYR A 331 23.35 40.06 17.31
N ALA A 332 22.22 39.94 18.01
CA ALA A 332 21.19 40.96 18.04
C ALA A 332 21.72 42.36 18.44
N PRO A 333 22.52 42.53 19.53
CA PRO A 333 23.07 43.84 19.87
C PRO A 333 24.09 44.34 18.84
N VAL A 334 24.82 43.44 18.16
CA VAL A 334 25.77 43.81 17.10
C VAL A 334 25.02 44.36 15.89
N LEU A 335 23.95 43.69 15.46
CA LEU A 335 23.11 44.16 14.34
C LEU A 335 22.40 45.47 14.67
N ALA A 336 22.00 45.67 15.93
CA ALA A 336 21.47 46.94 16.40
C ALA A 336 22.49 48.09 16.26
N ARG A 337 23.76 47.84 16.60
CA ARG A 337 24.86 48.81 16.43
C ARG A 337 25.17 49.08 14.96
N VAL A 338 25.09 48.06 14.10
CA VAL A 338 25.20 48.21 12.65
C VAL A 338 24.07 49.09 12.12
N ALA A 339 22.83 48.86 12.54
CA ALA A 339 21.68 49.71 12.18
C ALA A 339 21.89 51.18 12.61
N ASP A 340 22.31 51.41 13.85
CA ASP A 340 22.60 52.75 14.37
C ASP A 340 23.70 53.45 13.54
N ALA A 341 24.74 52.71 13.13
CA ALA A 341 25.81 53.23 12.26
C ALA A 341 25.32 53.54 10.83
N LEU A 342 24.39 52.75 10.29
CA LEU A 342 23.80 52.98 8.97
C LEU A 342 22.87 54.21 8.94
N ASN A 343 22.23 54.57 10.06
CA ASN A 343 21.43 55.80 10.15
C ASN A 343 22.29 57.07 10.07
N GLN A 344 23.55 57.01 10.49
CA GLN A 344 24.48 58.16 10.43
C GLN A 344 24.96 58.49 9.02
N VAL A 345 24.63 57.63 8.05
CA VAL A 345 25.23 57.66 6.73
C VAL A 345 24.17 57.47 5.64
N PRO A 346 23.99 58.41 4.69
CA PRO A 346 23.06 58.24 3.58
C PRO A 346 23.60 57.27 2.50
N GLY A 347 22.70 56.59 1.78
CA GLY A 347 23.07 55.63 0.72
C GLY A 347 22.15 54.40 0.63
N ASN A 348 22.29 53.53 -0.36
CA ASN A 348 21.54 52.28 -0.42
C ASN A 348 22.29 51.17 0.31
N VAL A 349 21.58 50.31 1.02
CA VAL A 349 22.18 49.21 1.79
C VAL A 349 21.74 47.88 1.19
N ARG A 350 22.70 47.05 0.80
CA ARG A 350 22.44 45.70 0.30
C ARG A 350 23.01 44.67 1.25
N VAL A 351 22.16 43.76 1.72
CA VAL A 351 22.50 42.60 2.53
C VAL A 351 22.61 41.40 1.62
N THR A 352 23.81 40.85 1.46
CA THR A 352 24.09 39.70 0.60
C THR A 352 24.47 38.50 1.44
N GLY A 353 23.76 37.38 1.27
CA GLY A 353 24.05 36.12 1.93
C GLY A 353 24.87 35.18 1.06
N TYR A 354 25.84 34.49 1.67
CA TYR A 354 26.70 33.49 1.04
C TYR A 354 26.72 32.19 1.85
N THR A 355 26.90 31.06 1.17
CA THR A 355 27.06 29.72 1.74
C THR A 355 28.39 29.10 1.31
N ASP A 356 28.77 27.99 1.94
CA ASP A 356 29.83 27.12 1.42
C ASP A 356 29.31 26.25 0.28
N ASP A 357 30.18 25.39 -0.25
CA ASP A 357 29.90 24.43 -1.32
C ASP A 357 29.14 23.18 -0.86
N THR A 358 28.74 23.08 0.41
CA THR A 358 28.02 21.90 0.90
C THR A 358 26.57 21.96 0.39
N PRO A 359 26.08 20.98 -0.38
CA PRO A 359 24.73 21.02 -0.93
C PRO A 359 23.66 20.99 0.17
N VAL A 360 22.68 21.88 0.08
CA VAL A 360 21.53 21.93 1.00
C VAL A 360 20.24 21.62 0.25
N HIS A 361 19.66 20.46 0.58
CA HIS A 361 18.32 20.06 0.14
C HIS A 361 17.52 19.58 1.36
N THR A 362 16.69 20.46 1.90
CA THR A 362 15.82 20.16 3.05
C THR A 362 14.37 20.51 2.72
N ALA A 363 13.43 20.05 3.55
CA ALA A 363 12.02 20.43 3.39
C ALA A 363 11.80 21.95 3.42
N ARG A 364 12.72 22.72 4.03
CA ARG A 364 12.63 24.17 4.18
C ARG A 364 13.39 24.95 3.10
N PHE A 365 14.51 24.44 2.60
CA PHE A 365 15.35 25.11 1.62
C PHE A 365 15.66 24.17 0.47
N ALA A 366 15.30 24.57 -0.75
CA ALA A 366 15.48 23.72 -1.93
C ALA A 366 16.90 23.77 -2.49
N SER A 367 17.62 24.88 -2.31
CA SER A 367 19.02 25.04 -2.70
C SER A 367 19.80 25.98 -1.78
N ASN A 368 21.12 26.04 -1.99
CA ASN A 368 22.02 26.99 -1.30
C ASN A 368 21.67 28.45 -1.61
N TRP A 369 21.16 28.73 -2.81
CA TRP A 369 20.66 30.05 -3.15
C TRP A 369 19.49 30.45 -2.25
N ASP A 370 18.49 29.58 -2.09
CA ASP A 370 17.34 29.81 -1.21
C ASP A 370 17.78 30.06 0.24
N LEU A 371 18.67 29.21 0.77
CA LEU A 371 19.19 29.37 2.14
C LEU A 371 19.91 30.72 2.33
N SER A 372 20.74 31.11 1.35
CA SER A 372 21.50 32.36 1.41
C SER A 372 20.59 33.60 1.36
N ARG A 373 19.54 33.57 0.52
CA ARG A 373 18.55 34.64 0.39
C ARG A 373 17.75 34.81 1.68
N GLU A 374 17.27 33.72 2.26
CA GLU A 374 16.50 33.74 3.51
C GLU A 374 17.34 34.22 4.71
N ARG A 375 18.64 33.88 4.75
CA ARG A 375 19.58 34.42 5.75
C ARG A 375 19.81 35.92 5.60
N ALA A 376 19.96 36.39 4.35
CA ALA A 376 20.09 37.81 4.06
C ALA A 376 18.81 38.56 4.48
N GLU A 377 17.63 37.99 4.21
CA GLU A 377 16.34 38.58 4.58
C GLU A 377 16.11 38.64 6.09
N ALA A 378 16.56 37.63 6.84
CA ALA A 378 16.53 37.65 8.30
C ALA A 378 17.39 38.78 8.89
N VAL A 379 18.59 38.99 8.34
CA VAL A 379 19.47 40.10 8.73
C VAL A 379 18.86 41.44 8.33
N ARG A 380 18.34 41.56 7.09
CA ARG A 380 17.62 42.76 6.61
C ARG A 380 16.47 43.14 7.53
N SER A 381 15.66 42.16 7.93
CA SER A 381 14.50 42.38 8.80
C SER A 381 14.88 42.91 10.18
N MET A 382 15.97 42.41 10.76
CA MET A 382 16.47 42.94 12.05
C MET A 382 17.07 44.33 11.93
N LEU A 383 17.73 44.65 10.82
CA LEU A 383 18.23 46.01 10.57
C LEU A 383 17.05 46.97 10.35
N ALA A 384 16.06 46.57 9.55
CA ALA A 384 14.87 47.37 9.23
C ALA A 384 14.07 47.77 10.48
N ALA A 385 14.05 46.94 11.52
CA ALA A 385 13.38 47.24 12.79
C ALA A 385 13.97 48.45 13.55
N ARG A 386 15.19 48.89 13.17
CA ARG A 386 15.94 49.94 13.86
C ARG A 386 16.50 51.01 12.90
N LEU A 387 16.25 50.88 11.60
CA LEU A 387 16.59 51.89 10.61
C LEU A 387 15.46 52.93 10.50
N ASP A 388 15.84 54.20 10.35
CA ASP A 388 14.87 55.28 10.13
C ASP A 388 14.22 55.17 8.74
N HIS A 389 14.99 54.66 7.78
CA HIS A 389 14.64 54.52 6.36
C HIS A 389 14.79 53.07 5.90
N PRO A 390 13.88 52.15 6.26
CA PRO A 390 14.00 50.73 5.91
C PRO A 390 13.91 50.46 4.40
N GLU A 391 13.35 51.38 3.62
CA GLU A 391 13.23 51.31 2.16
C GLU A 391 14.58 51.27 1.42
N ARG A 392 15.65 51.72 2.08
CA ARG A 392 17.00 51.68 1.52
C ARG A 392 17.66 50.30 1.58
N LEU A 393 17.03 49.34 2.26
CA LEU A 393 17.54 47.99 2.47
C LEU A 393 17.04 47.02 1.39
N ALA A 394 17.98 46.36 0.71
CA ALA A 394 17.70 45.22 -0.17
C ALA A 394 18.39 43.96 0.38
N ALA A 395 17.75 42.79 0.26
CA ALA A 395 18.36 41.50 0.55
C ALA A 395 18.58 40.71 -0.74
N GLU A 396 19.72 40.02 -0.83
CA GLU A 396 20.09 39.19 -1.97
C GLU A 396 20.77 37.90 -1.51
N GLY A 397 20.44 36.78 -2.17
CA GLY A 397 21.12 35.51 -1.98
C GLY A 397 22.11 35.24 -3.11
N ARG A 398 23.34 34.85 -2.78
CA ARG A 398 24.37 34.47 -3.76
C ARG A 398 24.78 33.01 -3.68
N GLY A 399 24.20 32.23 -2.76
CA GLY A 399 24.51 30.81 -2.60
C GLY A 399 26.02 30.59 -2.46
N THR A 400 26.59 29.76 -3.32
CA THR A 400 28.01 29.37 -3.33
C THR A 400 28.91 30.31 -4.15
N LEU A 401 28.36 31.37 -4.75
CA LEU A 401 29.07 32.27 -5.66
C LEU A 401 30.05 33.18 -4.90
N ASP A 402 31.07 33.68 -5.60
CA ASP A 402 32.11 34.57 -5.05
C ASP A 402 32.76 34.07 -3.72
N PRO A 403 33.40 32.89 -3.70
CA PRO A 403 34.09 32.38 -2.52
C PRO A 403 35.28 33.27 -2.15
N VAL A 404 35.43 33.59 -0.86
CA VAL A 404 36.54 34.38 -0.33
C VAL A 404 37.74 33.52 0.05
N ALA A 405 37.53 32.22 0.23
CA ALA A 405 38.57 31.20 0.45
C ALA A 405 38.22 29.90 -0.31
N PRO A 406 39.20 29.04 -0.62
CA PRO A 406 38.93 27.73 -1.23
C PRO A 406 38.04 26.86 -0.32
N ASN A 407 37.04 26.15 -0.82
CA ASN A 407 36.16 25.31 0.02
C ASN A 407 36.80 23.98 0.52
N ASP A 408 38.13 23.90 0.55
CA ASP A 408 38.90 22.68 0.84
C ASP A 408 38.87 22.27 2.32
N THR A 409 38.94 23.23 3.24
CA THR A 409 39.02 23.00 4.68
C THR A 409 37.77 23.49 5.42
N PRO A 410 37.42 22.90 6.59
CA PRO A 410 36.33 23.42 7.42
C PRO A 410 36.49 24.90 7.80
N ALA A 411 37.73 25.33 8.02
CA ALA A 411 38.07 26.72 8.33
C ALA A 411 37.83 27.66 7.14
N ASN A 412 38.14 27.24 5.91
CA ASN A 412 37.87 28.06 4.74
C ASN A 412 36.38 28.07 4.35
N ARG A 413 35.67 26.94 4.51
CA ARG A 413 34.20 26.89 4.37
C ARG A 413 33.50 27.83 5.35
N ALA A 414 34.02 27.95 6.58
CA ALA A 414 33.54 28.93 7.57
C ALA A 414 33.66 30.39 7.10
N LEU A 415 34.69 30.72 6.33
CA LEU A 415 34.85 32.06 5.76
C LEU A 415 33.86 32.33 4.63
N ASN A 416 33.47 31.29 3.87
CA ASN A 416 32.51 31.41 2.77
C ASN A 416 31.07 31.48 3.26
N ARG A 417 30.75 30.86 4.41
CA ARG A 417 29.50 31.11 5.13
C ARG A 417 29.54 32.51 5.73
N ARG A 418 29.01 33.53 5.05
CA ARG A 418 29.04 34.93 5.51
C ARG A 418 27.83 35.72 5.05
N VAL A 419 27.58 36.84 5.73
CA VAL A 419 26.64 37.86 5.28
C VAL A 419 27.40 39.17 5.14
N GLU A 420 27.30 39.78 3.97
CA GLU A 420 27.90 41.08 3.68
C GLU A 420 26.80 42.16 3.68
N ILE A 421 27.03 43.24 4.41
CA ILE A 421 26.18 44.43 4.37
C ILE A 421 26.98 45.51 3.65
N THR A 422 26.60 45.79 2.42
CA THR A 422 27.24 46.78 1.56
C THR A 422 26.44 48.07 1.58
N LEU A 423 27.05 49.14 2.06
CA LEU A 423 26.54 50.49 1.88
C LEU A 423 27.10 51.08 0.58
N LEU A 424 26.21 51.43 -0.32
CA LEU A 424 26.46 52.17 -1.56
C LEU A 424 26.12 53.65 -1.32
N PRO A 425 27.04 54.60 -1.54
CA PRO A 425 26.74 56.02 -1.42
C PRO A 425 25.58 56.43 -2.33
N ALA A 426 24.74 57.37 -1.88
CA ALA A 426 23.65 57.88 -2.71
C ALA A 426 24.22 58.58 -3.97
N PRO A 427 23.61 58.38 -5.16
CA PRO A 427 24.02 59.09 -6.37
C PRO A 427 23.73 60.58 -6.21
N GLY A 428 24.71 61.35 -5.73
CA GLY A 428 24.57 62.80 -5.52
C GLY A 428 25.62 63.46 -4.62
N SER A 429 26.43 62.71 -3.86
CA SER A 429 27.37 63.33 -2.89
C SER A 429 28.82 63.46 -3.36
N ALA A 430 29.13 63.11 -4.62
CA ALA A 430 30.49 63.19 -5.17
C ALA A 430 30.81 64.46 -5.99
N ALA A 431 29.91 65.46 -6.03
CA ALA A 431 30.10 66.64 -6.89
C ALA A 431 29.67 67.97 -6.25
N VAL A 432 30.27 68.35 -5.11
CA VAL A 432 30.30 69.76 -4.68
C VAL A 432 31.66 70.04 -4.06
N GLY A 433 32.60 70.52 -4.87
CA GLY A 433 33.96 70.82 -4.43
C GLY A 433 34.86 71.29 -5.57
N ALA A 434 34.35 72.16 -6.45
CA ALA A 434 35.17 72.88 -7.41
C ALA A 434 34.50 74.24 -7.69
N THR A 435 34.72 75.21 -6.81
CA THR A 435 34.51 76.62 -7.13
C THR A 435 35.77 77.11 -7.87
N PRO A 436 35.69 77.63 -9.10
CA PRO A 436 36.79 78.38 -9.68
C PRO A 436 36.81 79.77 -9.02
N GLY A 437 37.88 80.08 -8.31
CA GLY A 437 38.17 81.46 -7.89
C GLY A 437 38.48 82.30 -9.12
N ALA A 438 37.73 83.39 -9.28
CA ALA A 438 38.08 84.47 -10.19
C ALA A 438 39.21 85.30 -9.56
N HIS A 439 40.28 85.53 -10.32
CA HIS A 439 40.94 86.82 -10.46
C HIS A 439 41.81 86.82 -11.72
#